data_AF-A0A5C6RXW4-F1
#
_entry.id   AF-A0A5C6RXW4-F1
#
_cell.length_a   1.000
_cell.length_b   1.000
_cell.length_c   1.000
_cell.angle_alpha   90.00
_cell.angle_beta   90.00
_cell.angle_gamma   90.00
#
_symmetry.space_group_name_H-M   'P 1'
#
loop_
_entity.id
_entity.type
_entity.pdbx_description
1 polymer ?
#
loop_
_entity_poly.entity_id
_entity_poly.type
_entity_poly.pdbx_seq_one_letter_code
_entity_poly.pdbx_strand_id
1 'polypeptide(L)'
;METPKKRYFNNPSTKDYLVALAYFPNFVKLLDTSNAPYEKIITWLLEKESLLKEDDFYLPTIKQLAIELDIKTSNVTKYLKMIYEDIVALNHNKPELFKNEGQYSCRLSFTYIGEHYLFNLGLDVIPRVGEYLDIYFVNPMIGGTGFYVDKIYHDYDYVGHSINVMLTAKIPNTYLNLLKGKAYLQGDISFMEFIERDISNELQQELINRYKNL
;
A
#
# COMPACT_ATOMS: atom_id res chain seq x y z
N MET A 1 11.87 4.56 32.48
CA MET A 1 12.55 4.31 31.20
C MET A 1 11.62 3.45 30.37
N GLU A 2 10.87 4.04 29.45
CA GLU A 2 10.12 3.26 28.47
C GLU A 2 11.11 2.52 27.58
N THR A 3 10.95 1.21 27.48
CA THR A 3 11.69 0.41 26.51
C THR A 3 11.39 0.93 25.11
N PRO A 4 12.39 1.22 24.27
CA PRO A 4 12.13 1.69 22.91
C PRO A 4 11.26 0.64 22.20
N LYS A 5 10.05 1.03 21.80
CA LYS A 5 9.16 0.17 21.01
C LYS A 5 9.95 -0.32 19.81
N LYS A 6 10.09 -1.64 19.70
CA LYS A 6 10.78 -2.28 18.58
C LYS A 6 10.08 -1.83 17.29
N ARG A 7 10.82 -1.10 16.46
CA ARG A 7 10.34 -0.61 15.16
C ARG A 7 9.91 -1.81 14.32
N TYR A 8 8.70 -1.78 13.78
CA TYR A 8 8.18 -2.87 12.96
C TYR A 8 8.89 -2.86 11.61
N PHE A 9 9.38 -4.01 11.17
CA PHE A 9 9.88 -4.18 9.81
C PHE A 9 9.18 -5.39 9.22
N ASN A 10 8.53 -5.19 8.07
CA ASN A 10 7.92 -6.30 7.37
C ASN A 10 9.01 -7.24 6.85
N ASN A 11 8.86 -8.54 7.09
CA ASN A 11 9.74 -9.59 6.59
C ASN A 11 8.94 -10.45 5.61
N PRO A 12 8.79 -10.01 4.34
CA PRO A 12 7.97 -10.71 3.36
C PRO A 12 8.53 -12.10 3.05
N SER A 13 7.64 -13.06 2.95
CA SER A 13 7.96 -14.40 2.48
C SER A 13 8.20 -14.40 0.96
N THR A 14 8.88 -15.42 0.45
CA THR A 14 9.03 -15.60 -1.02
C THR A 14 7.68 -15.65 -1.73
N LYS A 15 6.66 -16.21 -1.07
CA LYS A 15 5.30 -16.31 -1.61
C LYS A 15 4.67 -14.93 -1.78
N ASP A 16 4.93 -13.99 -0.87
CA ASP A 16 4.37 -12.64 -0.96
C ASP A 16 4.86 -11.92 -2.22
N TYR A 17 6.15 -12.07 -2.55
CA TYR A 17 6.69 -11.55 -3.82
C TYR A 17 6.03 -12.21 -5.04
N LEU A 18 5.90 -13.54 -5.04
CA LEU A 18 5.25 -14.25 -6.16
C LEU A 18 3.81 -13.78 -6.37
N VAL A 19 3.04 -13.65 -5.29
CA VAL A 19 1.65 -13.17 -5.35
C VAL A 19 1.61 -11.73 -5.87
N ALA A 20 2.40 -10.81 -5.32
CA ALA A 20 2.43 -9.42 -5.77
C ALA A 20 2.76 -9.31 -7.27
N LEU A 21 3.74 -10.07 -7.76
CA LEU A 21 4.15 -10.03 -9.16
C LEU A 21 3.13 -10.68 -10.10
N ALA A 22 2.51 -11.78 -9.67
CA ALA A 22 1.53 -12.50 -10.48
C ALA A 22 0.22 -11.72 -10.66
N TYR A 23 -0.25 -11.01 -9.62
CA TYR A 23 -1.49 -10.23 -9.69
C TYR A 23 -1.30 -8.85 -10.34
N PHE A 24 -0.05 -8.39 -10.55
CA PHE A 24 0.27 -7.12 -11.20
C PHE A 24 1.23 -7.30 -12.38
N PRO A 25 0.84 -8.10 -13.40
CA PRO A 25 1.66 -8.35 -14.58
C PRO A 25 1.91 -7.07 -15.39
N ASN A 26 1.04 -6.07 -15.28
CA ASN A 26 1.24 -4.74 -15.85
C ASN A 26 2.52 -4.05 -15.32
N PHE A 27 2.88 -4.23 -14.04
CA PHE A 27 4.12 -3.66 -13.50
C PHE A 27 5.34 -4.47 -13.94
N VAL A 28 5.19 -5.78 -14.06
CA VAL A 28 6.23 -6.68 -14.59
C VAL A 28 6.62 -6.29 -16.01
N LYS A 29 5.64 -5.93 -16.86
CA LYS A 29 5.85 -5.46 -18.24
C LYS A 29 6.65 -4.16 -18.36
N LEU A 30 6.78 -3.38 -17.29
CA LEU A 30 7.54 -2.13 -17.30
C LEU A 30 9.05 -2.34 -17.17
N LEU A 31 9.49 -3.52 -16.74
CA LEU A 31 10.91 -3.81 -16.56
C LEU A 31 11.59 -4.10 -17.90
N ASP A 32 12.77 -3.51 -18.09
CA ASP A 32 13.70 -3.95 -19.12
C ASP A 32 14.44 -5.18 -18.62
N THR A 33 14.18 -6.34 -19.25
CA THR A 33 14.77 -7.62 -18.86
C THR A 33 16.07 -7.93 -19.58
N SER A 34 16.56 -7.03 -20.43
CA SER A 34 17.77 -7.23 -21.21
C SER A 34 18.96 -7.51 -20.28
N ASN A 35 19.48 -8.74 -20.30
CA ASN A 35 20.56 -9.25 -19.45
C ASN A 35 20.23 -9.40 -17.94
N ALA A 36 18.96 -9.39 -17.55
CA ALA A 36 18.59 -9.58 -16.16
C ALA A 36 18.68 -11.08 -15.77
N PRO A 37 19.21 -11.41 -14.57
CA PRO A 37 19.37 -12.81 -14.14
C PRO A 37 18.04 -13.54 -13.88
N TYR A 38 16.93 -12.81 -13.92
CA TYR A 38 15.58 -13.28 -13.60
C TYR A 38 14.65 -13.35 -14.83
N GLU A 39 15.19 -13.23 -16.04
CA GLU A 39 14.45 -13.24 -17.31
C GLU A 39 13.48 -14.43 -17.44
N LYS A 40 13.91 -15.64 -17.04
CA LYS A 40 13.05 -16.83 -17.04
C LYS A 40 11.77 -16.65 -16.19
N ILE A 41 11.88 -15.98 -15.04
CA ILE A 41 10.73 -15.75 -14.14
C ILE A 41 9.80 -14.69 -14.74
N ILE A 42 10.35 -13.62 -15.33
CA ILE A 42 9.54 -12.60 -16.00
C ILE A 42 8.76 -13.23 -17.16
N THR A 43 9.46 -13.97 -18.03
CA THR A 43 8.83 -14.64 -19.18
C THR A 43 7.68 -15.53 -18.71
N TRP A 44 7.92 -16.34 -17.68
CA TRP A 44 6.88 -17.17 -17.09
C TRP A 44 5.70 -16.38 -16.53
N LEU A 45 5.93 -15.29 -15.79
CA LEU A 45 4.85 -14.44 -15.26
C LEU A 45 3.97 -13.86 -16.39
N LEU A 46 4.60 -13.45 -17.50
CA LEU A 46 3.90 -12.87 -18.64
C LEU A 46 3.14 -13.93 -19.45
N GLU A 47 3.71 -15.12 -19.65
CA GLU A 47 3.04 -16.24 -20.32
C GLU A 47 1.81 -16.75 -19.56
N LYS A 48 1.87 -16.73 -18.22
CA LYS A 48 0.78 -17.17 -17.34
C LYS A 48 -0.25 -16.07 -17.04
N GLU A 49 -0.09 -14.85 -17.53
CA GLU A 49 -1.00 -13.72 -17.24
C GLU A 49 -2.48 -14.04 -17.54
N SER A 50 -2.74 -14.77 -18.62
CA SER A 50 -4.10 -15.18 -18.99
C SER A 50 -4.69 -16.20 -18.02
N LEU A 51 -3.90 -17.19 -17.63
CA LEU A 51 -4.27 -18.26 -16.70
C LEU A 51 -4.46 -17.74 -15.28
N LEU A 52 -3.70 -16.71 -14.87
CA LEU A 52 -3.82 -16.07 -13.56
C LEU A 52 -5.17 -15.38 -13.32
N LYS A 53 -6.00 -15.24 -14.36
CA LYS A 53 -7.36 -14.69 -14.28
C LYS A 53 -8.44 -15.77 -14.17
N GLU A 54 -8.07 -17.05 -14.26
CA GLU A 54 -9.00 -18.17 -14.16
C GLU A 54 -9.16 -18.57 -12.68
N ASP A 55 -10.41 -18.76 -12.23
CA ASP A 55 -10.73 -19.06 -10.82
C ASP A 55 -10.09 -20.38 -10.33
N ASP A 56 -9.79 -21.30 -11.24
CA ASP A 56 -9.23 -22.62 -10.93
C ASP A 56 -7.69 -22.65 -10.95
N PHE A 57 -7.04 -21.55 -11.32
CA PHE A 57 -5.58 -21.50 -11.40
C PHE A 57 -4.96 -21.23 -10.02
N TYR A 58 -4.16 -22.18 -9.55
CA TYR A 58 -3.37 -22.04 -8.33
C TYR A 58 -1.93 -21.69 -8.65
N LEU A 59 -1.41 -20.65 -7.99
CA LEU A 59 0.02 -20.32 -8.06
C LEU A 59 0.87 -21.51 -7.60
N PRO A 60 1.94 -21.87 -8.33
CA PRO A 60 2.82 -22.95 -7.95
C PRO A 60 3.53 -22.62 -6.63
N THR A 61 3.91 -23.67 -5.90
CA THR A 61 4.88 -23.51 -4.81
C THR A 61 6.23 -23.08 -5.37
N ILE A 62 7.07 -22.46 -4.54
CA ILE A 62 8.43 -22.04 -4.93
C ILE A 62 9.27 -23.25 -5.42
N LYS A 63 9.03 -24.45 -4.86
CA LYS A 63 9.69 -25.68 -5.31
C LYS A 63 9.21 -26.12 -6.70
N GLN A 64 7.91 -26.06 -6.97
CA GLN A 64 7.36 -26.39 -8.29
C GLN A 64 7.85 -25.40 -9.35
N LEU A 65 7.83 -24.10 -9.04
CA LEU A 65 8.34 -23.06 -9.93
C LEU A 65 9.84 -23.25 -10.25
N ALA A 66 10.64 -23.65 -9.25
CA ALA A 66 12.05 -23.97 -9.44
C ALA A 66 12.27 -25.13 -10.43
N ILE A 67 11.44 -26.18 -10.34
CA ILE A 67 11.49 -27.34 -11.25
C ILE A 67 11.04 -26.93 -12.66
N GLU A 68 9.93 -26.20 -12.78
CA GLU A 68 9.35 -25.78 -14.06
C GLU A 68 10.33 -24.90 -14.86
N LEU A 69 11.05 -24.00 -14.18
CA LEU A 69 11.99 -23.07 -14.82
C LEU A 69 13.42 -23.60 -14.94
N ASP A 70 13.68 -24.80 -14.41
CA ASP A 70 15.03 -25.38 -14.28
C ASP A 70 16.03 -24.39 -13.65
N ILE A 71 15.69 -23.89 -12.45
CA ILE A 71 16.56 -23.01 -11.66
C ILE A 71 16.55 -23.42 -10.19
N LYS A 72 17.66 -23.17 -9.48
CA LYS A 72 17.75 -23.48 -8.04
C LYS A 72 16.70 -22.70 -7.25
N THR A 73 16.06 -23.34 -6.27
CA THR A 73 15.03 -22.72 -5.40
C THR A 73 15.53 -21.46 -4.67
N SER A 74 16.81 -21.43 -4.28
CA SER A 74 17.45 -20.23 -3.72
C SER A 74 17.47 -19.06 -4.71
N ASN A 75 17.68 -19.36 -5.99
CA ASN A 75 17.67 -18.37 -7.05
C ASN A 75 16.24 -17.86 -7.32
N VAL A 76 15.23 -18.73 -7.30
CA VAL A 76 13.81 -18.30 -7.40
C VAL A 76 13.49 -17.25 -6.33
N THR A 77 13.84 -17.53 -5.08
CA THR A 77 13.61 -16.58 -3.97
C THR A 77 14.33 -15.26 -4.20
N LYS A 78 15.62 -15.33 -4.56
CA LYS A 78 16.43 -14.14 -4.84
C LYS A 78 15.84 -13.31 -5.99
N TYR A 79 15.46 -13.97 -7.08
CA TYR A 79 15.01 -13.32 -8.30
C TYR A 79 13.62 -12.70 -8.17
N LEU A 80 12.67 -13.37 -7.51
CA LEU A 80 11.36 -12.77 -7.21
C LEU A 80 11.51 -11.48 -6.39
N LYS A 81 12.40 -11.49 -5.40
CA LYS A 81 12.71 -10.30 -4.61
C LYS A 81 13.35 -9.19 -5.47
N MET A 82 14.34 -9.53 -6.31
CA MET A 82 14.98 -8.56 -7.20
C MET A 82 13.99 -7.91 -8.16
N ILE A 83 13.11 -8.70 -8.80
CA ILE A 83 12.07 -8.17 -9.71
C ILE A 83 11.20 -7.15 -8.96
N TYR A 84 10.74 -7.50 -7.75
CA TYR A 84 9.91 -6.61 -6.96
C TYR A 84 10.63 -5.31 -6.58
N GLU A 85 11.88 -5.42 -6.13
CA GLU A 85 12.72 -4.26 -5.77
C GLU A 85 12.98 -3.37 -6.99
N ASP A 86 13.20 -3.95 -8.17
CA ASP A 86 13.40 -3.21 -9.42
C ASP A 86 12.11 -2.46 -9.84
N ILE A 87 10.92 -3.06 -9.65
CA ILE A 87 9.63 -2.37 -9.88
C ILE A 87 9.46 -1.21 -8.90
N VAL A 88 9.77 -1.40 -7.62
CA VAL A 88 9.67 -0.34 -6.60
C VAL A 88 10.65 0.80 -6.93
N ALA A 89 11.88 0.49 -7.33
CA ALA A 89 12.86 1.48 -7.76
C ALA A 89 12.38 2.22 -9.02
N LEU A 90 11.81 1.50 -9.99
CA LEU A 90 11.22 2.10 -11.19
C LEU A 90 10.06 3.02 -10.84
N ASN A 91 9.18 2.64 -9.90
CA ASN A 91 8.07 3.46 -9.44
C ASN A 91 8.52 4.77 -8.78
N HIS A 92 9.66 4.73 -8.08
CA HIS A 92 10.27 5.92 -7.50
C HIS A 92 10.88 6.83 -8.57
N ASN A 93 11.61 6.24 -9.52
CA ASN A 93 12.39 6.98 -10.51
C ASN A 93 11.56 7.48 -11.71
N LYS A 94 10.52 6.73 -12.09
CA LYS A 94 9.66 6.95 -13.26
C LYS A 94 8.18 6.67 -12.91
N PRO A 95 7.60 7.43 -11.97
CA PRO A 95 6.23 7.21 -11.49
C PRO A 95 5.17 7.30 -12.60
N GLU A 96 5.44 8.05 -13.66
CA GLU A 96 4.56 8.24 -14.82
C GLU A 96 4.26 6.93 -15.57
N LEU A 97 5.12 5.92 -15.46
CA LEU A 97 4.91 4.61 -16.10
C LEU A 97 3.83 3.76 -15.39
N PHE A 98 3.49 4.10 -14.15
CA PHE A 98 2.51 3.36 -13.34
C PHE A 98 1.10 3.92 -13.49
N LYS A 99 0.85 4.61 -14.61
CA LYS A 99 -0.40 5.29 -14.90
C LYS A 99 -0.79 5.04 -16.36
N ASN A 100 -2.03 4.62 -16.58
CA ASN A 100 -2.61 4.55 -17.92
C ASN A 100 -3.11 5.92 -18.38
N GLU A 101 -3.31 6.07 -19.69
CA GLU A 101 -3.97 7.24 -20.25
C GLU A 101 -5.36 7.44 -19.62
N GLY A 102 -5.71 8.68 -19.31
CA GLY A 102 -6.99 9.03 -18.65
C GLY A 102 -7.00 8.88 -17.12
N GLN A 103 -6.02 8.21 -16.52
CA GLN A 103 -5.96 8.05 -15.05
C GLN A 103 -5.37 9.29 -14.34
N TYR A 104 -5.78 9.47 -13.09
CA TYR A 104 -5.20 10.43 -12.15
C TYR A 104 -3.90 9.87 -11.56
N SER A 105 -2.84 10.66 -11.60
CA SER A 105 -1.56 10.28 -10.99
C SER A 105 -1.61 10.55 -9.50
N CYS A 106 -1.67 9.49 -8.69
CA CYS A 106 -1.79 9.59 -7.23
C CYS A 106 -0.51 9.09 -6.54
N ARG A 107 0.00 9.86 -5.59
CA ARG A 107 1.02 9.42 -4.64
C ARG A 107 0.33 8.83 -3.42
N LEU A 108 0.43 7.52 -3.25
CA LEU A 108 -0.15 6.79 -2.13
C LEU A 108 0.86 6.72 -0.98
N SER A 109 0.46 7.18 0.20
CA SER A 109 1.28 7.19 1.41
C SER A 109 0.69 6.26 2.45
N PHE A 110 1.27 5.08 2.60
CA PHE A 110 0.80 4.05 3.52
C PHE A 110 1.42 4.22 4.91
N THR A 111 0.60 4.11 5.95
CA THR A 111 1.06 4.08 7.34
C THR A 111 0.62 2.79 8.01
N TYR A 112 1.58 2.00 8.49
CA TYR A 112 1.32 0.73 9.16
C TYR A 112 2.33 0.46 10.27
N ILE A 113 1.85 0.28 11.51
CA ILE A 113 2.67 -0.04 12.69
C ILE A 113 3.93 0.86 12.81
N GLY A 114 3.76 2.16 12.58
CA GLY A 114 4.85 3.14 12.69
C GLY A 114 5.80 3.24 11.49
N GLU A 115 5.59 2.43 10.45
CA GLU A 115 6.30 2.56 9.18
C GLU A 115 5.49 3.36 8.17
N HIS A 116 6.22 4.03 7.28
CA HIS A 116 5.68 4.85 6.20
C HIS A 116 6.28 4.41 4.87
N TYR A 117 5.41 4.20 3.88
CA TYR A 117 5.81 3.81 2.54
C TYR A 117 5.09 4.65 1.49
N LEU A 118 5.76 4.87 0.36
CA LEU A 118 5.25 5.64 -0.76
C LEU A 118 5.18 4.76 -2.00
N PHE A 119 4.08 4.86 -2.74
CA PHE A 119 3.94 4.23 -4.05
C PHE A 119 3.11 5.13 -4.96
N ASN A 120 3.54 5.31 -6.20
CA ASN A 120 2.81 6.11 -7.19
C ASN A 120 1.93 5.18 -8.02
N LEU A 121 0.67 5.55 -8.23
CA LEU A 121 -0.27 4.72 -8.98
C LEU A 121 -1.27 5.58 -9.74
N GLY A 122 -1.56 5.19 -10.97
CA GLY A 122 -2.70 5.68 -11.73
C GLY A 122 -4.01 5.13 -11.19
N LEU A 123 -4.94 6.02 -10.84
CA LEU A 123 -6.29 5.65 -10.42
C LEU A 123 -7.33 6.23 -11.40
N ASP A 124 -8.36 5.45 -11.72
CA ASP A 124 -9.46 5.90 -12.58
C ASP A 124 -10.31 7.00 -11.91
N VAL A 125 -10.36 6.97 -10.57
CA VAL A 125 -11.05 7.93 -9.73
C VAL A 125 -10.17 8.26 -8.53
N ILE A 126 -10.13 9.54 -8.13
CA ILE A 126 -9.54 9.94 -6.85
C ILE A 126 -10.44 9.40 -5.75
N PRO A 127 -9.93 8.54 -4.85
CA PRO A 127 -10.77 7.94 -3.82
C PRO A 127 -11.26 9.03 -2.84
N ARG A 128 -12.12 8.68 -1.90
CA ARG A 128 -12.64 9.60 -0.87
C ARG A 128 -12.16 9.18 0.50
N VAL A 129 -12.07 10.15 1.42
CA VAL A 129 -11.78 9.88 2.83
C VAL A 129 -12.79 8.88 3.39
N GLY A 130 -12.29 7.83 4.04
CA GLY A 130 -13.06 6.72 4.57
C GLY A 130 -13.26 5.54 3.61
N GLU A 131 -12.95 5.67 2.33
CA GLU A 131 -12.98 4.53 1.39
C GLU A 131 -11.84 3.56 1.68
N TYR A 132 -12.05 2.29 1.32
CA TYR A 132 -11.08 1.21 1.46
C TYR A 132 -10.41 0.91 0.12
N LEU A 133 -9.09 0.88 0.09
CA LEU A 133 -8.29 0.48 -1.06
C LEU A 133 -7.59 -0.83 -0.71
N ASP A 134 -7.73 -1.83 -1.59
CA ASP A 134 -7.01 -3.09 -1.50
C ASP A 134 -6.00 -3.18 -2.66
N ILE A 135 -4.71 -3.18 -2.32
CA ILE A 135 -3.60 -3.16 -3.26
C ILE A 135 -2.63 -4.27 -2.87
N TYR A 136 -2.84 -5.47 -3.40
CA TYR A 136 -1.99 -6.63 -3.09
C TYR A 136 -0.50 -6.41 -3.38
N PHE A 137 -0.16 -5.57 -4.37
CA PHE A 137 1.22 -5.29 -4.74
C PHE A 137 2.04 -4.73 -3.58
N VAL A 138 1.46 -3.93 -2.68
CA VAL A 138 2.25 -3.31 -1.60
C VAL A 138 2.52 -4.25 -0.42
N ASN A 139 1.91 -5.44 -0.39
CA ASN A 139 2.05 -6.37 0.73
C ASN A 139 3.50 -6.75 1.05
N PRO A 140 4.39 -7.06 0.08
CA PRO A 140 5.78 -7.34 0.41
C PRO A 140 6.51 -6.14 1.04
N MET A 141 6.08 -4.91 0.73
CA MET A 141 6.65 -3.69 1.29
C MET A 141 6.16 -3.41 2.72
N ILE A 142 4.85 -3.51 2.97
CA ILE A 142 4.26 -3.03 4.23
C ILE A 142 3.66 -4.13 5.13
N GLY A 143 3.41 -5.33 4.61
CA GLY A 143 2.83 -6.44 5.37
C GLY A 143 1.30 -6.40 5.47
N GLY A 144 0.66 -5.61 4.62
CA GLY A 144 -0.79 -5.54 4.45
C GLY A 144 -1.16 -5.14 3.04
N THR A 145 -2.36 -5.51 2.60
CA THR A 145 -2.87 -5.23 1.25
C THR A 145 -3.89 -4.09 1.28
N GLY A 146 -4.67 -4.01 2.35
CA GLY A 146 -5.83 -3.13 2.42
C GLY A 146 -5.74 -2.02 3.46
N PHE A 147 -6.11 -0.82 3.04
CA PHE A 147 -5.97 0.41 3.81
C PHE A 147 -7.16 1.34 3.58
N TYR A 148 -7.53 2.12 4.59
CA TYR A 148 -8.51 3.18 4.47
C TYR A 148 -7.86 4.50 4.07
N VAL A 149 -8.55 5.29 3.26
CA VAL A 149 -8.16 6.68 2.98
C VAL A 149 -8.38 7.54 4.21
N ASP A 150 -7.28 8.00 4.79
CA ASP A 150 -7.25 8.89 5.95
C ASP A 150 -7.42 10.36 5.51
N LYS A 151 -6.67 10.76 4.48
CA LYS A 151 -6.64 12.15 4.02
C LYS A 151 -6.27 12.20 2.55
N ILE A 152 -6.87 13.14 1.83
CA ILE A 152 -6.45 13.52 0.48
C ILE A 152 -6.09 14.98 0.52
N TYR A 153 -4.98 15.31 -0.12
CA TYR A 153 -4.59 16.69 -0.33
C TYR A 153 -3.88 16.83 -1.67
N HIS A 154 -3.92 18.03 -2.19
CA HIS A 154 -3.31 18.38 -3.46
C HIS A 154 -2.14 19.31 -3.16
N ASP A 155 -0.96 18.95 -3.64
CA ASP A 155 0.18 19.86 -3.61
C ASP A 155 0.35 20.46 -5.00
N TYR A 156 0.68 21.75 -5.02
CA TYR A 156 1.05 22.45 -6.23
C TYR A 156 2.42 23.09 -6.00
N ASP A 157 3.43 22.56 -6.68
CA ASP A 157 4.81 23.04 -6.61
C ASP A 157 5.38 23.35 -8.01
N TYR A 158 6.70 23.55 -8.09
CA TYR A 158 7.38 23.86 -9.36
C TYR A 158 7.38 22.69 -10.36
N VAL A 159 7.11 21.46 -9.91
CA VAL A 159 6.95 20.26 -10.75
C VAL A 159 5.50 20.12 -11.22
N GLY A 160 4.56 20.75 -10.51
CA GLY A 160 3.17 20.92 -10.92
C GLY A 160 2.20 20.41 -9.87
N HIS A 161 1.07 19.89 -10.33
CA HIS A 161 0.00 19.37 -9.47
C HIS A 161 0.27 17.90 -9.11
N SER A 162 0.21 17.58 -7.82
CA SER A 162 0.24 16.21 -7.32
C SER A 162 -0.94 15.93 -6.40
N ILE A 163 -1.46 14.71 -6.47
CA ILE A 163 -2.56 14.24 -5.63
C ILE A 163 -1.95 13.27 -4.62
N ASN A 164 -1.97 13.63 -3.34
CA ASN A 164 -1.46 12.81 -2.26
C ASN A 164 -2.61 12.15 -1.52
N VAL A 165 -2.58 10.82 -1.45
CA VAL A 165 -3.58 10.00 -0.76
C VAL A 165 -2.90 9.33 0.43
N MET A 166 -3.25 9.75 1.64
CA MET A 166 -2.77 9.13 2.88
C MET A 166 -3.66 7.94 3.22
N LEU A 167 -3.02 6.79 3.45
CA LEU A 167 -3.62 5.51 3.69
C LEU A 167 -3.23 5.00 5.09
N THR A 168 -4.20 4.46 5.81
CA THR A 168 -4.02 3.94 7.17
C THR A 168 -4.69 2.57 7.31
N ALA A 169 -4.06 1.67 8.08
CA ALA A 169 -4.70 0.41 8.43
C ALA A 169 -5.72 0.57 9.57
N LYS A 170 -5.79 1.75 10.21
CA LYS A 170 -6.79 2.03 11.25
C LYS A 170 -8.17 2.18 10.61
N ILE A 171 -9.16 1.52 11.18
CA ILE A 171 -10.55 1.69 10.76
C ILE A 171 -10.99 3.12 11.07
N PRO A 172 -11.55 3.88 10.09
CA PRO A 172 -12.08 5.21 10.33
C PRO A 172 -13.18 5.18 11.38
N ASN A 173 -13.08 6.03 12.41
CA ASN A 173 -14.13 6.17 13.42
C ASN A 173 -14.90 7.48 13.19
N THR A 174 -15.86 7.42 12.26
CA THR A 174 -16.69 8.58 11.90
C THR A 174 -17.42 9.15 13.11
N TYR A 175 -17.93 8.30 14.00
CA TYR A 175 -18.64 8.73 15.20
C TYR A 175 -17.76 9.59 16.10
N LEU A 176 -16.55 9.12 16.41
CA LEU A 176 -15.61 9.87 17.25
C LEU A 176 -15.20 11.20 16.59
N ASN A 177 -14.99 11.21 15.26
CA ASN A 177 -14.68 12.43 14.53
C ASN A 177 -15.82 13.47 14.63
N LEU A 178 -17.08 13.03 14.58
CA LEU A 178 -18.23 13.91 14.78
C LEU A 178 -18.30 14.45 16.21
N LEU A 179 -18.02 13.62 17.22
CA LEU A 179 -17.96 14.06 18.61
C LEU A 179 -16.87 15.10 18.83
N LYS A 180 -15.68 14.91 18.25
CA LYS A 180 -14.60 15.90 18.28
C LYS A 180 -15.02 17.22 17.63
N GLY A 181 -15.65 17.16 16.46
CA GLY A 181 -16.16 18.35 15.78
C GLY A 181 -17.18 19.12 16.62
N LYS A 182 -18.11 18.39 17.25
CA LYS A 182 -19.09 18.98 18.15
C LYS A 182 -18.45 19.62 19.38
N ALA A 183 -17.56 18.90 20.06
CA ALA A 183 -16.86 19.41 21.24
C ALA A 183 -16.06 20.68 20.91
N TYR A 184 -15.37 20.70 19.77
CA TYR A 184 -14.64 21.89 19.33
C TYR A 184 -15.56 23.09 19.09
N LEU A 185 -16.68 22.89 18.39
CA LEU A 185 -17.67 23.95 18.15
C LEU A 185 -18.32 24.47 19.44
N GLN A 186 -18.39 23.64 20.48
CA GLN A 186 -18.91 24.01 21.80
C GLN A 186 -17.83 24.65 22.71
N GLY A 187 -16.57 24.66 22.28
CA GLY A 187 -15.44 25.15 23.08
C GLY A 187 -14.97 24.17 24.17
N ASP A 188 -15.40 22.90 24.08
CA ASP A 188 -15.10 21.85 25.06
C ASP A 188 -13.68 21.28 24.92
N ILE A 189 -13.11 21.38 23.71
CA ILE A 189 -11.74 21.00 23.42
C ILE A 189 -11.03 22.12 22.67
N SER A 190 -9.72 22.23 22.86
CA SER A 190 -8.88 23.17 22.14
C SER A 190 -8.75 22.81 20.66
N PHE A 191 -8.30 23.78 19.86
CA PHE A 191 -7.97 23.53 18.45
C PHE A 191 -6.91 22.42 18.30
N MET A 192 -5.93 22.34 19.21
CA MET A 192 -4.88 21.32 19.15
C MET A 192 -5.46 19.91 19.34
N GLU A 193 -6.32 19.72 20.35
CA GLU A 193 -7.02 18.45 20.57
C GLU A 193 -7.96 18.09 19.41
N PHE A 194 -8.57 19.10 18.78
CA PHE A 194 -9.41 18.90 17.59
C PHE A 194 -8.61 18.39 16.39
N ILE A 195 -7.45 18.97 16.08
CA ILE A 195 -6.62 18.57 14.92
C ILE A 195 -5.74 17.35 15.18
N GLU A 196 -5.51 16.99 16.45
CA GLU A 196 -4.72 15.82 16.81
C GLU A 196 -5.37 14.53 16.32
N ARG A 197 -4.64 13.72 15.54
CA ARG A 197 -5.20 12.52 14.89
C ARG A 197 -5.52 11.42 15.88
N ASP A 198 -4.61 11.18 16.82
CA ASP A 198 -4.74 10.15 17.84
C ASP A 198 -5.03 10.84 19.17
N ILE A 199 -6.30 10.95 19.54
CA ILE A 199 -6.67 11.43 20.87
C ILE A 199 -6.53 10.32 21.91
N SER A 200 -6.14 10.70 23.13
CA SER A 200 -5.97 9.78 24.24
C SER A 200 -7.25 8.97 24.51
N ASN A 201 -7.10 7.73 24.97
CA ASN A 201 -8.26 6.90 25.35
C ASN A 201 -9.14 7.59 26.40
N GLU A 202 -8.54 8.42 27.26
CA GLU A 202 -9.23 9.23 28.26
C GLU A 202 -10.16 10.25 27.60
N LEU A 203 -9.65 11.04 26.66
CA LEU A 203 -10.45 12.03 25.93
C LEU A 203 -11.52 11.35 25.07
N GLN A 204 -11.22 10.20 24.46
CA GLN A 204 -12.23 9.42 23.73
C GLN A 204 -13.38 9.01 24.66
N GLN A 205 -13.05 8.47 25.83
CA GLN A 205 -14.06 8.00 26.78
C GLN A 205 -14.86 9.17 27.35
N GLU A 206 -14.22 10.31 27.58
CA GLU A 206 -14.88 11.54 28.01
C GLU A 206 -15.91 12.02 26.97
N LEU A 207 -15.50 12.15 25.70
CA LEU A 207 -16.38 12.55 24.61
C LEU A 207 -17.57 11.58 24.47
N ILE A 208 -17.30 10.28 24.50
CA ILE A 208 -18.35 9.25 24.44
C ILE A 208 -19.32 9.41 25.62
N ASN A 209 -18.83 9.54 26.85
CA ASN A 209 -19.67 9.66 28.03
C ASN A 209 -20.51 10.94 28.03
N ARG A 210 -19.92 12.06 27.59
CA ARG A 210 -20.59 13.36 27.54
C ARG A 210 -21.75 13.39 26.56
N TYR A 211 -21.61 12.71 25.42
CA TYR A 211 -22.61 12.72 24.36
C TYR A 211 -23.43 11.42 24.25
N LYS A 212 -23.35 10.53 25.26
CA LYS A 212 -24.07 9.24 25.33
C LYS A 212 -25.61 9.35 25.31
N ASN A 213 -26.15 10.50 25.71
CA ASN A 213 -27.59 10.69 25.98
C ASN A 213 -28.29 11.60 24.96
N LEU A 214 -27.79 11.66 23.72
CA LEU A 214 -28.38 12.45 22.63
C LEU A 214 -28.72 11.58 21.43
#